data_AF-A0A951AFV5-F1
#
_entry.id   AF-A0A951AFV5-F1
#
_cell.length_a   1.000
_cell.length_b   1.000
_cell.length_c   1.000
_cell.angle_alpha   90.00
_cell.angle_beta   90.00
_cell.angle_gamma   90.00
#
_symmetry.space_group_name_H-M   'P 1'
#
loop_
_entity.id
_entity.type
_entity.pdbx_description
1 polymer ?
#
loop_
_entity_poly.entity_id
_entity_poly.type
_entity_poly.pdbx_seq_one_letter_code
_entity_poly.pdbx_strand_id
1 'polypeptide(L)'
;MNSGSRWKIGFLVLASFVAGAVTGAFLIMGSAKDEMRRERDPLRWFSNTPDRWRTEMKLTPAQDQKIRPILQEIDNELTNRRAVDLRETEGILSRGEDRIAAILTAEQRPQLHQTFEQRRQRLRDWLGADEQKPAQ
;
A
#
# COMPACT_ATOMS: atom_id res chain seq x y z
N MET A 1 38.94 39.14 -12.28
CA MET A 1 37.97 38.37 -11.48
C MET A 1 38.60 37.05 -11.10
N ASN A 2 38.93 36.85 -9.82
CA ASN A 2 39.86 35.80 -9.38
C ASN A 2 39.23 34.41 -9.47
N SER A 3 39.94 33.43 -10.02
CA SER A 3 39.46 32.04 -10.18
C SER A 3 38.97 31.41 -8.87
N GLY A 4 39.53 31.82 -7.73
CA GLY A 4 39.08 31.39 -6.39
C GLY A 4 37.67 31.86 -6.01
N SER A 5 37.18 32.99 -6.53
CA SER A 5 35.78 33.42 -6.31
C SER A 5 34.80 32.63 -7.17
N ARG A 6 35.20 32.23 -8.39
CA ARG A 6 34.31 31.51 -9.32
C ARG A 6 33.99 30.10 -8.81
N TRP A 7 34.96 29.42 -8.21
CA TRP A 7 34.77 28.10 -7.61
C TRP A 7 33.81 28.14 -6.41
N LYS A 8 33.92 29.17 -5.56
CA LYS A 8 33.02 29.38 -4.40
C LYS A 8 31.58 29.63 -4.84
N ILE A 9 31.39 30.41 -5.90
CA ILE A 9 30.06 30.67 -6.48
C ILE A 9 29.46 29.37 -7.05
N GLY A 10 30.25 28.60 -7.79
CA GLY A 10 29.81 27.29 -8.29
C GLY A 10 29.38 26.33 -7.16
N PHE A 11 30.13 26.31 -6.07
CA PHE A 11 29.81 25.48 -4.90
C PHE A 11 28.50 25.91 -4.22
N LEU A 12 28.26 27.21 -4.06
CA LEU A 12 27.03 27.73 -3.45
C LEU A 12 25.79 27.43 -4.29
N VAL A 13 25.89 27.55 -5.61
CA VAL A 13 24.79 27.19 -6.53
C VAL A 13 24.47 25.70 -6.45
N LEU A 14 25.49 24.85 -6.48
CA LEU A 14 25.30 23.39 -6.37
C LEU A 14 24.69 23.01 -5.02
N ALA A 15 25.17 23.58 -3.92
CA ALA A 15 24.63 23.34 -2.58
C ALA A 15 23.15 23.73 -2.48
N SER A 16 22.77 24.87 -3.08
CA SER A 16 21.38 25.34 -3.10
C SER A 16 20.47 24.41 -3.91
N PHE A 17 20.97 23.90 -5.03
CA PHE A 17 20.24 22.94 -5.86
C PHE A 17 20.03 21.61 -5.15
N VAL A 18 21.07 21.09 -4.47
CA VAL A 18 20.98 19.85 -3.67
C VAL A 18 20.00 20.02 -2.52
N ALA A 19 20.05 21.14 -1.79
CA ALA A 19 19.11 21.42 -0.72
C ALA A 19 17.65 21.49 -1.22
N GLY A 20 17.42 22.14 -2.38
CA GLY A 20 16.11 22.17 -3.04
C GLY A 20 15.63 20.78 -3.47
N ALA A 21 16.51 19.97 -4.07
CA ALA A 21 16.19 18.61 -4.50
C ALA A 21 15.84 17.68 -3.33
N VAL A 22 16.59 17.75 -2.23
CA VAL A 22 16.31 16.96 -1.01
C VAL A 22 14.96 17.37 -0.41
N THR A 23 14.68 18.67 -0.35
CA THR A 23 13.40 19.19 0.19
C THR A 23 12.22 18.78 -0.70
N GLY A 24 12.35 18.91 -2.02
CA GLY A 24 11.32 18.47 -2.97
C GLY A 24 11.08 16.95 -2.91
N ALA A 25 12.15 16.15 -2.82
CA ALA A 25 12.05 14.71 -2.69
C ALA A 25 11.34 14.28 -1.39
N PHE A 26 11.63 14.95 -0.26
CA PHE A 26 10.96 14.68 1.01
C PHE A 26 9.44 14.97 0.94
N LEU A 27 9.04 16.07 0.31
CA LEU A 27 7.63 16.45 0.18
C LEU A 27 6.85 15.53 -0.76
N ILE A 28 7.48 15.10 -1.87
CA ILE A 28 6.85 14.20 -2.85
C ILE A 28 6.78 12.77 -2.28
N MET A 29 7.83 12.28 -1.61
CA MET A 29 7.86 10.91 -1.07
C MET A 29 6.86 10.70 0.07
N GLY A 30 6.58 11.74 0.87
CA GLY A 30 5.59 11.70 1.95
C GLY A 30 4.15 11.67 1.44
N SER A 31 3.84 12.45 0.40
CA SER A 31 2.47 12.63 -0.10
C SER A 31 2.09 11.61 -1.18
N ALA A 32 3.02 11.28 -2.08
CA ALA A 32 2.73 10.39 -3.21
C ALA A 32 2.52 8.93 -2.78
N LYS A 33 3.16 8.49 -1.69
CA LYS A 33 2.96 7.12 -1.17
C LYS A 33 1.56 6.91 -0.62
N ASP A 34 0.98 7.90 0.05
CA ASP A 34 -0.36 7.80 0.62
C ASP A 34 -1.45 7.94 -0.44
N GLU A 35 -1.28 8.88 -1.39
CA GLU A 35 -2.24 9.05 -2.49
C GLU A 35 -2.24 7.84 -3.43
N MET A 36 -1.06 7.34 -3.83
CA MET A 36 -0.96 6.14 -4.67
C MET A 36 -1.40 4.86 -3.96
N ARG A 37 -1.38 4.80 -2.61
CA ARG A 37 -1.94 3.68 -1.85
C ARG A 37 -3.46 3.79 -1.73
N ARG A 38 -4.00 5.00 -1.57
CA ARG A 38 -5.45 5.24 -1.56
C ARG A 38 -6.12 4.97 -2.91
N GLU A 39 -5.47 5.33 -4.01
CA GLU A 39 -5.99 5.07 -5.37
C GLU A 39 -5.82 3.61 -5.84
N ARG A 40 -4.93 2.84 -5.22
CA ARG A 40 -4.64 1.44 -5.59
C ARG A 40 -5.41 0.39 -4.82
N ASP A 41 -6.34 0.77 -3.96
CA ASP A 41 -7.29 -0.20 -3.42
C ASP A 41 -8.57 -0.21 -4.30
N PRO A 42 -8.62 -1.06 -5.35
CA PRO A 42 -9.82 -1.20 -6.17
C PRO A 42 -11.03 -1.72 -5.38
N LEU A 43 -10.85 -2.17 -4.14
CA LEU A 43 -11.88 -2.78 -3.30
C LEU A 43 -12.47 -1.80 -2.28
N ARG A 44 -11.77 -0.69 -1.94
CA ARG A 44 -12.34 0.47 -1.22
C ARG A 44 -13.39 1.24 -2.00
N TRP A 45 -13.71 0.79 -3.22
CA TRP A 45 -14.82 1.32 -3.98
C TRP A 45 -16.08 1.33 -3.11
N PHE A 46 -16.45 0.22 -2.47
CA PHE A 46 -17.74 0.08 -1.79
C PHE A 46 -17.90 0.87 -0.49
N SER A 47 -16.83 1.21 0.22
CA SER A 47 -16.93 1.93 1.50
C SER A 47 -17.29 3.41 1.33
N ASN A 48 -16.84 4.06 0.24
CA ASN A 48 -17.17 5.45 -0.10
C ASN A 48 -18.27 5.57 -1.17
N THR A 49 -18.76 4.43 -1.65
CA THR A 49 -19.75 4.35 -2.73
C THR A 49 -21.17 4.77 -2.36
N PRO A 50 -21.71 4.55 -1.14
CA PRO A 50 -23.13 4.80 -0.89
C PRO A 50 -23.53 6.26 -1.13
N ASP A 51 -22.77 7.20 -0.59
CA ASP A 51 -23.05 8.64 -0.72
C ASP A 51 -22.75 9.15 -2.14
N ARG A 52 -21.74 8.55 -2.79
CA ARG A 52 -21.41 8.81 -4.20
C ARG A 52 -22.53 8.35 -5.12
N TRP A 53 -23.04 7.14 -4.97
CA TRP A 53 -24.14 6.59 -5.77
C TRP A 53 -25.46 7.30 -5.52
N ARG A 54 -25.71 7.72 -4.27
CA ARG A 54 -26.86 8.59 -3.97
C ARG A 54 -26.83 9.86 -4.81
N THR A 55 -25.66 10.46 -4.98
CA THR A 55 -25.48 11.70 -5.75
C THR A 55 -25.44 11.46 -7.26
N GLU A 56 -24.65 10.50 -7.73
CA GLU A 56 -24.45 10.20 -9.16
C GLU A 56 -25.68 9.55 -9.79
N MET A 57 -26.36 8.65 -9.08
CA MET A 57 -27.56 7.94 -9.57
C MET A 57 -28.87 8.60 -9.15
N LYS A 58 -28.81 9.71 -8.39
CA LYS A 58 -29.98 10.45 -7.89
C LYS A 58 -30.99 9.55 -7.18
N LEU A 59 -30.49 8.69 -6.28
CA LEU A 59 -31.34 7.74 -5.56
C LEU A 59 -32.36 8.46 -4.69
N THR A 60 -33.61 8.00 -4.72
CA THR A 60 -34.61 8.43 -3.74
C THR A 60 -34.26 7.92 -2.34
N PRO A 61 -34.74 8.57 -1.27
CA PRO A 61 -34.47 8.11 0.11
C PRO A 61 -34.89 6.64 0.34
N ALA A 62 -36.00 6.21 -0.28
CA ALA A 62 -36.49 4.83 -0.18
C ALA A 62 -35.60 3.83 -0.93
N GLN A 63 -34.95 4.23 -2.02
CA GLN A 63 -33.98 3.38 -2.74
C GLN A 63 -32.66 3.29 -1.97
N ASP A 64 -32.17 4.43 -1.47
CA ASP A 64 -30.95 4.50 -0.66
C ASP A 64 -31.04 3.58 0.57
N GLN A 65 -32.18 3.61 1.27
CA GLN A 65 -32.43 2.75 2.44
C GLN A 65 -32.37 1.24 2.11
N LYS A 66 -32.69 0.84 0.88
CA LYS A 66 -32.62 -0.56 0.43
C LYS A 66 -31.25 -0.95 -0.10
N ILE A 67 -30.54 -0.03 -0.75
CA ILE A 67 -29.23 -0.29 -1.39
C ILE A 67 -28.10 -0.32 -0.36
N ARG A 68 -28.14 0.57 0.65
CA ARG A 68 -27.11 0.65 1.70
C ARG A 68 -26.78 -0.71 2.35
N PRO A 69 -27.75 -1.49 2.84
CA PRO A 69 -27.43 -2.79 3.44
C PRO A 69 -26.83 -3.79 2.45
N ILE A 70 -27.23 -3.77 1.17
CA ILE A 70 -26.67 -4.65 0.13
C ILE A 70 -25.18 -4.31 -0.09
N LEU A 71 -24.84 -3.02 -0.15
CA LEU A 71 -23.45 -2.60 -0.30
C LEU A 71 -22.59 -2.98 0.91
N GLN A 72 -23.15 -2.87 2.12
CA GLN A 72 -22.47 -3.32 3.34
C GLN A 72 -22.26 -4.83 3.36
N GLU A 73 -23.23 -5.62 2.90
CA GLU A 73 -23.10 -7.07 2.79
C GLU A 73 -21.99 -7.47 1.80
N ILE A 74 -21.95 -6.84 0.63
CA ILE A 74 -20.88 -7.03 -0.36
C ILE A 74 -19.50 -6.72 0.25
N ASP A 75 -19.37 -5.60 0.97
CA ASP A 75 -18.11 -5.20 1.60
C ASP A 75 -17.66 -6.22 2.67
N ASN A 76 -18.60 -6.69 3.49
CA ASN A 76 -18.35 -7.73 4.48
C ASN A 76 -17.92 -9.06 3.83
N GLU A 77 -18.59 -9.49 2.77
CA GLU A 77 -18.23 -10.71 2.03
C GLU A 77 -16.82 -10.62 1.44
N LEU A 78 -16.49 -9.49 0.80
CA LEU A 78 -15.16 -9.26 0.23
C LEU A 78 -14.07 -9.20 1.30
N THR A 79 -14.35 -8.62 2.46
CA THR A 79 -13.43 -8.57 3.60
C THR A 79 -13.17 -9.97 4.16
N ASN A 80 -14.23 -10.77 4.35
CA ASN A 80 -14.11 -12.15 4.81
C ASN A 80 -13.31 -13.01 3.82
N ARG A 81 -13.55 -12.87 2.51
CA ARG A 81 -12.77 -13.57 1.48
C ARG A 81 -11.29 -13.17 1.53
N ARG A 82 -10.97 -11.89 1.68
CA ARG A 82 -9.58 -11.43 1.82
C ARG A 82 -8.86 -12.09 2.99
N ALA A 83 -9.52 -12.21 4.14
CA ALA A 83 -8.94 -12.88 5.31
C ALA A 83 -8.65 -14.37 5.04
N VAL A 84 -9.52 -15.05 4.28
CA VAL A 84 -9.31 -16.44 3.85
C VAL A 84 -8.15 -16.54 2.86
N ASP A 85 -8.14 -15.71 1.82
CA ASP A 85 -7.11 -15.70 0.78
C ASP A 85 -5.71 -15.41 1.35
N LEU A 86 -5.61 -14.50 2.34
CA LEU A 86 -4.37 -14.21 3.05
C LEU A 86 -3.83 -15.48 3.73
N ARG A 87 -4.68 -16.16 4.51
CA ARG A 87 -4.30 -17.39 5.23
C ARG A 87 -3.89 -18.50 4.26
N GLU A 88 -4.64 -18.69 3.18
CA GLU A 88 -4.32 -19.70 2.18
C GLU A 88 -2.99 -19.40 1.50
N THR A 89 -2.76 -18.15 1.11
CA THR A 89 -1.53 -17.71 0.47
C THR A 89 -0.33 -17.84 1.40
N GLU A 90 -0.45 -17.46 2.68
CA GLU A 90 0.60 -17.67 3.68
C GLU A 90 0.92 -19.18 3.84
N GLY A 91 -0.11 -20.03 3.83
CA GLY A 91 0.06 -21.48 3.84
C GLY A 91 0.80 -22.03 2.61
N ILE A 92 0.51 -21.51 1.42
CA ILE A 92 1.24 -21.86 0.18
C ILE A 92 2.72 -21.46 0.30
N LEU A 93 2.99 -20.24 0.79
CA LEU A 93 4.34 -19.75 0.97
C LEU A 93 5.13 -20.59 1.98
N SER A 94 4.54 -20.94 3.12
CA SER A 94 5.16 -21.82 4.14
C SER A 94 5.51 -23.19 3.56
N ARG A 95 4.56 -23.86 2.88
CA ARG A 95 4.84 -25.17 2.24
C ARG A 95 5.90 -25.07 1.15
N GLY A 96 5.95 -23.96 0.42
CA GLY A 96 6.96 -23.70 -0.60
C GLY A 96 8.35 -23.53 0.02
N GLU A 97 8.45 -22.75 1.10
CA GLU A 97 9.67 -22.52 1.87
C GLU A 97 10.24 -23.84 2.40
N ASP A 98 9.41 -24.68 3.04
CA ASP A 98 9.84 -25.98 3.59
C ASP A 98 10.43 -26.90 2.51
N ARG A 99 9.75 -26.97 1.36
CA ARG A 99 10.19 -27.79 0.22
C ARG A 99 11.54 -27.31 -0.34
N ILE A 100 11.76 -26.01 -0.39
CA ILE A 100 13.04 -25.44 -0.88
C ILE A 100 14.12 -25.60 0.19
N ALA A 101 13.81 -25.38 1.46
CA ALA A 101 14.75 -25.52 2.58
C ALA A 101 15.34 -26.94 2.68
N ALA A 102 14.57 -27.96 2.31
CA ALA A 102 15.01 -29.35 2.24
C ALA A 102 16.12 -29.60 1.19
N ILE A 103 16.21 -28.76 0.16
CA ILE A 103 17.19 -28.86 -0.95
C ILE A 103 18.44 -28.03 -0.65
N LEU A 104 18.28 -26.92 0.08
CA LEU A 104 19.36 -25.97 0.35
C LEU A 104 20.32 -26.41 1.46
N THR A 105 21.55 -25.90 1.38
CA THR A 105 22.54 -26.06 2.45
C THR A 105 22.14 -25.31 3.71
N ALA A 106 22.66 -25.71 4.86
CA ALA A 106 22.36 -25.06 6.14
C ALA A 106 22.69 -23.55 6.13
N GLU A 107 23.71 -23.14 5.39
CA GLU A 107 24.15 -21.75 5.26
C GLU A 107 23.20 -20.89 4.40
N GLN A 108 22.47 -21.51 3.45
CA GLN A 108 21.54 -20.82 2.55
C GLN A 108 20.13 -20.65 3.14
N ARG A 109 19.75 -21.50 4.10
CA ARG A 109 18.42 -21.49 4.74
C ARG A 109 18.05 -20.16 5.41
N PRO A 110 18.95 -19.44 6.11
CA PRO A 110 18.62 -18.14 6.68
C PRO A 110 18.21 -17.10 5.61
N GLN A 111 18.88 -17.10 4.46
CA GLN A 111 18.56 -16.18 3.36
C GLN A 111 17.22 -16.51 2.70
N LEU A 112 16.92 -17.81 2.54
CA LEU A 112 15.61 -18.27 2.08
C LEU A 112 14.51 -17.78 3.02
N HIS A 113 14.69 -18.01 4.33
CA HIS A 113 13.73 -17.61 5.34
C HIS A 113 13.44 -16.11 5.31
N GLN A 114 14.49 -15.29 5.25
CA GLN A 114 14.34 -13.84 5.14
C GLN A 114 13.59 -13.42 3.87
N THR A 115 13.82 -14.10 2.74
CA THR A 115 13.14 -13.81 1.47
C THR A 115 11.64 -14.09 1.57
N PHE A 116 11.26 -15.22 2.18
CA PHE A 116 9.86 -15.59 2.37
C PHE A 116 9.16 -14.72 3.42
N GLU A 117 9.84 -14.35 4.50
CA GLU A 117 9.31 -13.38 5.49
C GLU A 117 9.04 -12.02 4.87
N GLN A 118 9.96 -11.49 4.05
CA GLN A 118 9.70 -10.24 3.32
C GLN A 118 8.49 -10.36 2.39
N ARG A 119 8.29 -11.52 1.76
CA ARG A 119 7.14 -11.75 0.89
C ARG A 119 5.83 -11.81 1.68
N ARG A 120 5.82 -12.51 2.82
CA ARG A 120 4.68 -12.56 3.76
C ARG A 120 4.34 -11.16 4.28
N GLN A 121 5.34 -10.38 4.67
CA GLN A 121 5.11 -9.02 5.14
C GLN A 121 4.47 -8.13 4.06
N ARG A 122 4.97 -8.17 2.82
CA ARG A 122 4.34 -7.41 1.72
C ARG A 122 2.91 -7.84 1.44
N LEU A 123 2.60 -9.13 1.59
CA LEU A 123 1.25 -9.66 1.42
C LEU A 123 0.33 -9.15 2.53
N ARG A 124 0.78 -9.21 3.80
CA ARG A 124 0.04 -8.65 4.94
C ARG A 124 -0.13 -7.15 4.84
N ASP A 125 0.88 -6.41 4.39
CA ASP A 125 0.78 -4.96 4.20
C ASP A 125 -0.23 -4.63 3.08
N TRP A 126 -0.28 -5.44 2.02
CA TRP A 126 -1.21 -5.23 0.91
C TRP A 126 -2.66 -5.58 1.28
N LEU A 127 -2.88 -6.65 2.05
CA LEU A 127 -4.23 -7.10 2.46
C LEU A 127 -4.71 -6.50 3.79
N GLY A 128 -3.80 -6.11 4.67
CA GLY A 128 -4.06 -5.59 6.02
C GLY A 128 -4.02 -4.07 6.15
N ALA A 129 -3.53 -3.34 5.12
CA ALA A 129 -3.73 -1.89 5.03
C ALA A 129 -5.22 -1.51 4.93
N ASP A 130 -6.08 -2.47 4.62
CA ASP A 130 -7.53 -2.28 4.53
C ASP A 130 -8.24 -2.46 5.88
N GLU A 131 -7.70 -3.27 6.81
CA GLU A 131 -8.29 -3.52 8.14
C GLU A 131 -8.03 -2.37 9.14
N GLN A 132 -6.98 -1.56 8.95
CA GLN A 132 -6.61 -0.49 9.87
C GLN A 132 -7.16 0.88 9.44
N LYS A 133 -8.47 1.06 9.51
CA LYS A 133 -9.03 2.36 9.91
C LYS A 133 -10.38 2.16 10.60
N PRO A 134 -10.46 2.25 11.94
CA PRO A 134 -11.76 2.39 12.58
C PRO A 134 -12.41 3.66 12.04
N ALA A 135 -13.67 3.55 11.62
CA ALA A 135 -14.50 4.70 11.31
C ALA A 135 -14.50 5.63 12.54
N GLN A 136 -13.95 6.83 12.38
CA GLN A 136 -14.12 7.94 13.30
C GLN A 136 -15.33 8.76 12.85
#